data_AF-A0A7M7M7B3-F1
#
_entry.id   AF-A0A7M7M7B3-F1
#
_cell.length_a   1.000
_cell.length_b   1.000
_cell.length_c   1.000
_cell.angle_alpha   90.00
_cell.angle_beta   90.00
_cell.angle_gamma   90.00
#
_symmetry.space_group_name_H-M   'P 1'
#
loop_
_entity.id
_entity.type
_entity.pdbx_description
1 polymer ?
#
loop_
_entity_poly.entity_id
_entity_poly.type
_entity_poly.pdbx_seq_one_letter_code
_entity_poly.pdbx_strand_id
1 'polypeptide(L)'
;MNTVNLLEVKEGKFPIGHPDIFVGDEFRQLTGENNCLSMVEGLVKCRILPPRDLFLPVLPVRVHKRLMFPLCQTYCENLEQEDCNHERLEDRELTGTWVSEELKKAVRLGYKITVIYEIWQYKVKQYNPEKNEPGLFVDYINTFFKLKQQASGYASDCKFGQRENMGVTEVINDQVKLIEILQLSDRALKNVLPVNQETFYINWAYTDDNYKPSSVTNVSIAAYTTALDRLKLYSYLEKLCKRVLYYDTDSCIYINKNTPGEYKVPTRCFLGDRTDELESCGIKVI
;
A
#
# COMPACT_ATOMS: atom_id res chain seq x y z
N MET A 1 -12.78 3.88 -2.05
CA MET A 1 -12.58 3.47 -0.63
C MET A 1 -11.66 2.28 -0.72
N ASN A 2 -10.42 2.36 -0.21
CA ASN A 2 -9.52 1.20 -0.25
C ASN A 2 -10.02 0.23 0.82
N THR A 3 -10.74 -0.80 0.40
CA THR A 3 -11.22 -1.87 1.27
C THR A 3 -10.03 -2.74 1.63
N VAL A 4 -9.36 -2.36 2.72
CA VAL A 4 -8.33 -3.20 3.36
C VAL A 4 -8.96 -4.54 3.72
N ASN A 5 -8.33 -5.64 3.33
CA ASN A 5 -8.84 -6.96 3.65
C ASN A 5 -8.61 -7.24 5.14
N LEU A 6 -9.69 -7.17 5.94
CA LEU A 6 -9.63 -7.34 7.40
C LEU A 6 -9.08 -8.70 7.83
N LEU A 7 -9.13 -9.73 6.97
CA LEU A 7 -8.50 -11.02 7.27
C LEU A 7 -6.97 -10.91 7.28
N GLU A 8 -6.40 -10.18 6.32
CA GLU A 8 -4.96 -9.96 6.24
C GLU A 8 -4.47 -9.10 7.42
N VAL A 9 -5.29 -8.16 7.90
CA VAL A 9 -4.96 -7.40 9.11
C VAL A 9 -5.04 -8.27 10.38
N LYS A 10 -5.90 -9.29 10.36
CA LYS A 10 -6.07 -10.22 11.49
C LYS A 10 -4.92 -11.22 11.59
N GLU A 11 -4.56 -11.84 10.47
CA GLU A 11 -3.57 -12.92 10.39
C GLU A 11 -2.15 -12.42 10.06
N GLY A 12 -2.07 -11.18 9.57
CA GLY A 12 -0.85 -10.55 9.13
C GLY A 12 0.17 -10.30 10.22
N LYS A 13 1.41 -10.18 9.78
CA LYS A 13 2.56 -9.85 10.62
C LYS A 13 2.77 -8.34 10.61
N PHE A 14 2.72 -7.71 11.79
CA PHE A 14 2.80 -6.25 11.91
C PHE A 14 3.96 -5.78 12.79
N PRO A 15 4.61 -4.66 12.44
CA PRO A 15 5.66 -4.06 13.25
C PRO A 15 5.09 -3.45 14.53
N ILE A 16 5.84 -3.57 15.63
CA ILE A 16 5.53 -3.00 16.94
C ILE A 16 6.74 -2.25 17.51
N GLY A 17 6.47 -1.15 18.21
CA GLY A 17 7.52 -0.32 18.81
C GLY A 17 8.31 0.53 17.81
N HIS A 18 9.46 1.02 18.26
CA HIS A 18 10.38 1.79 17.44
C HIS A 18 11.32 0.86 16.65
N PRO A 19 11.74 1.25 15.43
CA PRO A 19 12.70 0.47 14.67
C PRO A 19 14.12 0.64 15.17
N ASP A 20 14.90 -0.43 15.06
CA ASP A 20 16.35 -0.37 15.07
C ASP A 20 16.81 -0.07 13.63
N ILE A 21 17.58 1.01 13.45
CA ILE A 21 17.99 1.49 12.13
C ILE A 21 19.41 1.01 11.85
N PHE A 22 19.59 0.27 10.76
CA PHE A 22 20.88 -0.22 10.31
C PHE A 22 21.29 0.49 9.02
N VAL A 23 22.47 1.12 9.03
CA VAL A 23 23.02 1.90 7.90
C VAL A 23 24.46 1.47 7.63
N GLY A 24 24.88 1.50 6.37
CA GLY A 24 26.25 1.12 5.98
C GLY A 24 26.53 -0.36 6.28
N ASP A 25 27.71 -0.71 6.75
CA ASP A 25 28.07 -2.13 6.91
C ASP A 25 27.33 -2.85 8.06
N GLU A 26 26.59 -2.13 8.91
CA GLU A 26 25.85 -2.70 10.02
C GLU A 26 24.71 -3.64 9.57
N PHE A 27 24.07 -3.35 8.43
CA PHE A 27 22.99 -4.20 7.92
C PHE A 27 23.51 -5.57 7.44
N ARG A 28 24.82 -5.73 7.22
CA ARG A 28 25.42 -7.02 6.84
C ARG A 28 25.26 -8.06 7.94
N GLN A 29 25.10 -7.64 9.19
CA GLN A 29 24.79 -8.55 10.29
C GLN A 29 23.43 -9.24 10.09
N LEU A 30 22.47 -8.55 9.46
CA LEU A 30 21.13 -9.08 9.19
C LEU A 30 21.03 -9.82 7.85
N THR A 31 21.81 -9.38 6.86
CA THR A 31 21.66 -9.82 5.46
C THR A 31 22.77 -10.73 4.96
N GLY A 32 23.89 -10.81 5.69
CA GLY A 32 25.10 -11.51 5.25
C GLY A 32 25.70 -10.89 3.99
N GLU A 33 26.63 -11.62 3.35
CA GLU A 33 27.30 -11.16 2.12
C GLU A 33 26.39 -11.24 0.87
N ASN A 34 25.32 -12.04 0.94
CA ASN A 34 24.42 -12.31 -0.20
C ASN A 34 23.14 -11.46 -0.19
N ASN A 35 23.06 -10.41 0.63
CA ASN A 35 21.85 -9.57 0.77
C ASN A 35 20.57 -10.39 1.09
N CYS A 36 20.71 -11.47 1.88
CA CYS A 36 19.61 -12.37 2.19
C CYS A 36 18.64 -11.72 3.17
N LEU A 37 17.39 -11.53 2.77
CA LEU A 37 16.37 -10.86 3.59
C LEU A 37 15.67 -11.79 4.59
N SER A 38 16.13 -13.03 4.79
CA SER A 38 15.41 -14.04 5.60
C SER A 38 15.14 -13.59 7.03
N MET A 39 16.10 -12.90 7.65
CA MET A 39 16.04 -12.40 9.03
C MET A 39 15.48 -10.98 9.12
N VAL A 40 15.23 -10.32 7.98
CA VAL A 40 14.83 -8.92 7.93
C VAL A 40 13.32 -8.79 8.10
N GLU A 41 12.93 -8.00 9.10
CA GLU A 41 11.55 -7.74 9.47
C GLU A 41 11.37 -6.23 9.58
N GLY A 42 10.85 -5.61 8.52
CA GLY A 42 10.60 -4.19 8.56
C GLY A 42 10.53 -3.54 7.19
N LEU A 43 11.06 -2.32 7.12
CA LEU A 43 11.20 -1.58 5.87
C LEU A 43 12.65 -1.67 5.40
N VAL A 44 12.85 -1.75 4.09
CA VAL A 44 14.17 -1.79 3.49
C VAL A 44 14.20 -0.80 2.34
N LYS A 45 15.15 0.13 2.40
CA LYS A 45 15.47 1.04 1.31
C LYS A 45 16.62 0.42 0.52
N CYS A 46 16.34 0.05 -0.73
CA CYS A 46 17.31 -0.63 -1.57
C CYS A 46 17.17 -0.24 -3.03
N ARG A 47 18.18 -0.64 -3.80
CA ARG A 47 18.16 -0.70 -5.24
C ARG A 47 18.01 -2.16 -5.66
N ILE A 48 17.07 -2.41 -6.56
CA ILE A 48 16.71 -3.76 -6.97
C ILE A 48 16.51 -3.83 -8.48
N LEU A 49 17.11 -4.85 -9.10
CA LEU A 49 17.02 -5.12 -10.52
C LEU A 49 15.85 -6.08 -10.80
N PRO A 50 14.83 -5.66 -11.57
CA PRO A 50 13.75 -6.56 -11.99
C PRO A 50 14.20 -7.57 -13.07
N PRO A 51 13.60 -8.77 -13.11
CA PRO A 51 13.74 -9.70 -14.24
C PRO A 51 13.18 -9.10 -15.55
N ARG A 52 13.61 -9.62 -16.72
CA ARG A 52 13.23 -9.05 -18.03
C ARG A 52 11.80 -9.40 -18.46
N ASP A 53 11.30 -10.59 -18.12
CA ASP A 53 10.04 -11.12 -18.67
C ASP A 53 9.08 -11.61 -17.59
N LEU A 54 8.92 -10.84 -16.52
CA LEU A 54 7.97 -11.18 -15.47
C LEU A 54 6.56 -10.69 -15.85
N PHE A 55 5.66 -11.64 -16.12
CA PHE A 55 4.29 -11.35 -16.56
C PHE A 55 3.51 -10.44 -15.59
N LEU A 56 3.71 -10.60 -14.28
CA LEU A 56 3.08 -9.78 -13.24
C LEU A 56 4.17 -9.15 -12.38
N PRO A 57 4.53 -7.87 -12.61
CA PRO A 57 5.51 -7.20 -11.76
C PRO A 57 4.99 -7.03 -10.33
N VAL A 58 5.89 -7.17 -9.35
CA VAL A 58 5.52 -7.25 -7.92
C VAL A 58 5.69 -5.92 -7.20
N LEU A 59 6.79 -5.23 -7.47
CA LEU A 59 7.20 -4.09 -6.67
C LEU A 59 6.56 -2.80 -7.18
N PRO A 60 5.83 -2.07 -6.32
CA PRO A 60 5.27 -0.80 -6.69
C PRO A 60 6.34 0.31 -6.62
N VAL A 61 6.27 1.24 -7.57
CA VAL A 61 7.02 2.49 -7.58
C VAL A 61 6.05 3.63 -7.84
N ARG A 62 6.24 4.77 -7.16
CA ARG A 62 5.41 5.95 -7.37
C ARG A 62 6.07 6.88 -8.39
N VAL A 63 5.50 6.95 -9.59
CA VAL A 63 5.98 7.79 -10.69
C VAL A 63 4.84 8.69 -11.16
N HIS A 64 5.12 9.98 -11.39
CA HIS A 64 4.11 10.97 -11.81
C HIS A 64 2.82 10.98 -10.94
N LYS A 65 2.98 10.83 -9.62
CA LYS A 65 1.91 10.71 -8.61
C LYS A 65 1.06 9.44 -8.69
N ARG A 66 1.29 8.55 -9.66
CA ARG A 66 0.61 7.26 -9.84
C ARG A 66 1.44 6.12 -9.27
N LEU A 67 0.76 5.08 -8.81
CA LEU A 67 1.41 3.83 -8.38
C LEU A 67 1.54 2.93 -9.61
N MET A 68 2.77 2.58 -9.97
CA MET A 68 3.10 1.78 -11.13
C MET A 68 3.86 0.52 -10.68
N PHE A 69 3.81 -0.54 -11.47
CA PHE A 69 4.56 -1.78 -11.21
C PHE A 69 5.50 -2.06 -12.39
N PRO A 70 6.62 -1.33 -12.49
CA PRO A 70 7.51 -1.44 -13.65
C PRO A 70 8.55 -2.56 -13.51
N LEU A 71 9.11 -2.98 -14.66
CA LEU A 71 10.32 -3.81 -14.75
C LEU A 71 11.57 -3.02 -15.20
N CYS A 72 11.40 -1.73 -15.49
CA CYS A 72 12.47 -0.79 -15.84
C CYS A 72 12.11 0.59 -15.31
N GLN A 73 13.06 1.23 -14.62
CA GLN A 73 12.90 2.56 -14.06
C GLN A 73 12.69 3.61 -15.16
N THR A 74 13.59 3.68 -16.14
CA THR A 74 13.55 4.69 -17.21
C THR A 74 12.27 4.64 -18.04
N TYR A 75 11.82 3.45 -18.44
CA TYR A 75 10.55 3.30 -19.18
C TYR A 75 9.36 3.76 -18.34
N CYS A 76 9.37 3.44 -17.05
CA CYS A 76 8.32 3.90 -16.13
C CYS A 76 8.29 5.42 -16.00
N GLU A 77 9.45 6.07 -15.99
CA GLU A 77 9.60 7.53 -15.90
C GLU A 77 9.15 8.23 -17.19
N ASN A 78 9.50 7.67 -18.35
CA ASN A 78 9.10 8.21 -19.66
C ASN A 78 7.67 7.84 -20.07
N LEU A 79 6.98 6.99 -19.31
CA LEU A 79 5.66 6.43 -19.64
C LEU A 79 5.64 5.67 -20.97
N GLU A 80 6.76 5.03 -21.28
CA GLU A 80 6.92 4.19 -22.48
C GLU A 80 6.21 2.85 -22.27
N GLN A 81 5.42 2.43 -23.27
CA GLN A 81 4.65 1.18 -23.25
C GLN A 81 5.25 0.09 -24.15
N GLU A 82 6.37 0.38 -24.82
CA GLU A 82 7.05 -0.55 -25.70
C GLU A 82 7.92 -1.54 -24.92
N ASP A 83 8.42 -2.56 -25.62
CA ASP A 83 9.38 -3.49 -25.05
C ASP A 83 10.68 -2.76 -24.68
N CYS A 84 11.15 -3.05 -23.46
CA CYS A 84 12.33 -2.39 -22.90
C CYS A 84 13.62 -2.87 -23.60
N ASN A 85 14.27 -1.96 -24.34
CA ASN A 85 15.53 -2.23 -25.04
C ASN A 85 16.79 -1.87 -24.23
N HIS A 86 16.65 -1.38 -22.99
CA HIS A 86 17.81 -1.05 -22.16
C HIS A 86 18.66 -2.28 -21.84
N GLU A 87 19.93 -2.25 -22.24
CA GLU A 87 20.93 -3.26 -21.90
C GLU A 87 21.64 -2.96 -20.58
N ARG A 88 21.80 -1.66 -20.27
CA ARG A 88 22.40 -1.21 -19.02
C ARG A 88 21.49 -1.55 -17.85
N LEU A 89 22.08 -2.14 -16.82
CA LEU A 89 21.34 -2.56 -15.63
C LEU A 89 20.83 -1.35 -14.84
N GLU A 90 21.64 -0.30 -14.74
CA GLU A 90 21.35 0.93 -13.99
C GLU A 90 20.04 1.60 -14.45
N ASP A 91 19.76 1.61 -15.76
CA ASP A 91 18.53 2.19 -16.34
C ASP A 91 17.27 1.38 -15.98
N ARG A 92 17.44 0.11 -15.58
CA ARG A 92 16.35 -0.79 -15.23
C ARG A 92 16.12 -0.90 -13.73
N GLU A 93 17.14 -0.59 -12.93
CA GLU A 93 17.11 -0.72 -11.48
C GLU A 93 16.09 0.20 -10.83
N LEU A 94 15.22 -0.38 -10.00
CA LEU A 94 14.26 0.37 -9.21
C LEU A 94 14.93 0.77 -7.89
N THR A 95 14.76 2.02 -7.49
CA THR A 95 15.16 2.49 -6.15
C THR A 95 13.92 2.86 -5.35
N GLY A 96 13.81 2.34 -4.14
CA GLY A 96 12.64 2.58 -3.30
C GLY A 96 12.77 2.00 -1.91
N THR A 97 11.71 2.20 -1.12
CA THR A 97 11.56 1.63 0.21
C THR A 97 10.35 0.70 0.19
N TRP A 98 10.57 -0.57 0.51
CA TRP A 98 9.53 -1.60 0.50
C TRP A 98 9.49 -2.36 1.82
N VAL A 99 8.34 -2.99 2.08
CA VAL A 99 8.19 -3.91 3.20
C VAL A 99 8.99 -5.18 2.91
N SER A 100 9.68 -5.72 3.91
CA SER A 100 10.56 -6.88 3.76
C SER A 100 9.84 -8.09 3.16
N GLU A 101 8.56 -8.31 3.47
CA GLU A 101 7.75 -9.39 2.90
C GLU A 101 7.53 -9.26 1.38
N GLU A 102 7.35 -8.03 0.87
CA GLU A 102 7.26 -7.80 -0.59
C GLU A 102 8.58 -8.07 -1.28
N LEU A 103 9.69 -7.62 -0.69
CA LEU A 103 11.01 -7.89 -1.22
C LEU A 103 11.34 -9.38 -1.20
N LYS A 104 10.99 -10.10 -0.13
CA LYS A 104 11.14 -11.57 -0.07
C LYS A 104 10.36 -12.24 -1.21
N LYS A 105 9.14 -11.80 -1.53
CA LYS A 105 8.38 -12.31 -2.69
C LYS A 105 9.02 -11.92 -4.02
N ALA A 106 9.50 -10.68 -4.17
CA ALA A 106 10.18 -10.23 -5.38
C ALA A 106 11.45 -11.03 -5.65
N VAL A 107 12.30 -11.25 -4.64
CA VAL A 107 13.52 -12.06 -4.78
C VAL A 107 13.19 -13.50 -5.20
N ARG A 108 12.14 -14.12 -4.66
CA ARG A 108 11.65 -15.44 -5.11
C ARG A 108 11.22 -15.48 -6.57
N LEU A 109 10.82 -14.34 -7.14
CA LEU A 109 10.41 -14.18 -8.53
C LEU A 109 11.55 -13.72 -9.45
N GLY A 110 12.79 -13.72 -8.96
CA GLY A 110 13.98 -13.46 -9.76
C GLY A 110 14.49 -12.02 -9.73
N TYR A 111 13.92 -11.15 -8.87
CA TYR A 111 14.51 -9.83 -8.63
C TYR A 111 15.84 -9.96 -7.89
N LYS A 112 16.80 -9.10 -8.20
CA LYS A 112 18.14 -9.11 -7.59
C LYS A 112 18.40 -7.80 -6.86
N ILE A 113 18.65 -7.85 -5.56
CA ILE A 113 19.01 -6.68 -4.77
C ILE A 113 20.47 -6.34 -5.06
N THR A 114 20.71 -5.16 -5.60
CA THR A 114 22.06 -4.72 -5.99
C THR A 114 22.71 -3.86 -4.91
N VAL A 115 21.94 -2.99 -4.26
CA VAL A 115 22.42 -2.14 -3.16
C VAL A 115 21.35 -2.08 -2.06
N ILE A 116 21.76 -2.21 -0.81
CA ILE A 116 20.92 -1.88 0.35
C ILE A 116 21.47 -0.57 0.93
N TYR A 117 20.58 0.39 1.19
CA TYR A 117 20.96 1.66 1.78
C TYR A 117 20.70 1.65 3.29
N GLU A 118 19.47 1.29 3.67
CA GLU A 118 18.98 1.40 5.05
C GLU A 118 17.98 0.26 5.32
N ILE A 119 18.06 -0.32 6.52
CA ILE A 119 17.07 -1.27 7.04
C ILE A 119 16.48 -0.71 8.33
N TRP A 120 15.16 -0.58 8.38
CA TRP A 120 14.43 -0.30 9.61
C TRP A 120 13.87 -1.62 10.13
N GLN A 121 14.57 -2.22 11.07
CA GLN A 121 14.20 -3.49 11.68
C GLN A 121 13.19 -3.24 12.80
N TYR A 122 12.06 -3.94 12.76
CA TYR A 122 11.03 -3.87 13.79
C TYR A 122 10.92 -5.18 14.53
N LYS A 123 10.50 -5.09 15.80
CA LYS A 123 9.84 -6.22 16.45
C LYS A 123 8.49 -6.44 15.77
N VAL A 124 8.11 -7.69 15.58
CA VAL A 124 6.92 -8.06 14.80
C VAL A 124 6.00 -8.92 15.64
N LYS A 125 4.70 -8.70 15.49
CA LYS A 125 3.65 -9.47 16.14
C LYS A 125 2.73 -10.04 15.07
N GLN A 126 2.51 -11.35 15.12
CA GLN A 126 1.66 -12.08 14.20
C GLN A 126 0.69 -12.93 15.01
N TYR A 127 -0.52 -13.14 14.48
CA TYR A 127 -1.46 -14.07 15.07
C TYR A 127 -0.94 -15.51 14.94
N ASN A 128 -0.87 -16.24 16.06
CA ASN A 128 -0.50 -17.66 16.06
C ASN A 128 -1.55 -18.48 16.82
N PRO A 129 -2.42 -19.22 16.12
CA PRO A 129 -3.47 -20.02 16.75
C PRO A 129 -2.92 -21.23 17.52
N GLU A 130 -1.79 -21.80 17.11
CA GLU A 130 -1.19 -22.97 17.78
C GLU A 130 -0.59 -22.62 19.13
N LYS A 131 0.01 -21.42 19.24
CA LYS A 131 0.56 -20.89 20.49
C LYS A 131 -0.43 -20.06 21.30
N ASN A 132 -1.64 -19.88 20.79
CA ASN A 132 -2.67 -18.99 21.34
C ASN A 132 -2.15 -17.54 21.56
N GLU A 133 -1.26 -17.08 20.67
CA GLU A 133 -0.73 -15.72 20.72
C GLU A 133 -1.63 -14.80 19.87
N PRO A 134 -2.30 -13.81 20.49
CA PRO A 134 -3.16 -12.91 19.74
C PRO A 134 -2.31 -11.99 18.85
N GLY A 135 -2.73 -11.84 17.58
CA GLY A 135 -2.13 -10.86 16.66
C GLY A 135 -2.47 -9.42 17.09
N LEU A 136 -1.78 -8.44 16.50
CA LEU A 136 -1.88 -7.03 16.92
C LEU A 136 -3.32 -6.49 16.82
N PHE A 137 -4.07 -6.89 15.80
CA PHE A 137 -5.42 -6.37 15.52
C PHE A 137 -6.54 -7.39 15.75
N VAL A 138 -6.24 -8.58 16.27
CA VAL A 138 -7.21 -9.68 16.37
C VAL A 138 -8.43 -9.28 17.20
N ASP A 139 -8.22 -8.72 18.39
CA ASP A 139 -9.33 -8.33 19.28
C ASP A 139 -10.15 -7.17 18.73
N TYR A 140 -9.47 -6.18 18.14
CA TYR A 140 -10.11 -5.07 17.44
C TYR A 140 -11.01 -5.59 16.32
N ILE A 141 -10.46 -6.41 15.42
CA ILE A 141 -11.21 -6.95 14.27
C ILE A 141 -12.35 -7.82 14.73
N ASN A 142 -12.15 -8.70 15.72
CA ASN A 142 -13.22 -9.55 16.25
C ASN A 142 -14.36 -8.71 16.84
N THR A 143 -14.03 -7.62 17.54
CA THR A 143 -15.03 -6.71 18.12
C THR A 143 -15.85 -6.01 17.04
N PHE A 144 -15.19 -5.37 16.07
CA PHE A 144 -15.88 -4.66 14.99
C PHE A 144 -16.58 -5.61 14.01
N PHE A 145 -16.03 -6.81 13.79
CA PHE A 145 -16.68 -7.84 12.98
C PHE A 145 -17.97 -8.34 13.64
N LYS A 146 -17.94 -8.58 14.96
CA LYS A 146 -19.13 -8.93 15.73
C LYS A 146 -20.18 -7.82 15.64
N LEU A 147 -19.78 -6.56 15.82
CA LEU A 147 -20.66 -5.41 15.65
C LEU A 147 -21.25 -5.34 14.24
N LYS A 148 -20.43 -5.54 13.21
CA LYS A 148 -20.86 -5.53 11.80
C LYS A 148 -21.85 -6.65 11.48
N GLN A 149 -21.66 -7.83 12.05
CA GLN A 149 -22.57 -8.96 11.87
C GLN A 149 -23.89 -8.80 12.64
N GLN A 150 -23.85 -8.04 13.74
CA GLN A 150 -25.02 -7.73 14.58
C GLN A 150 -25.79 -6.48 14.13
N ALA A 151 -25.18 -5.61 13.31
CA ALA A 151 -25.78 -4.38 12.82
C ALA A 151 -26.40 -4.57 11.42
N SER A 152 -27.71 -4.37 11.31
CA SER A 152 -28.41 -4.24 10.02
C SER A 152 -28.23 -2.82 9.46
N GLY A 153 -27.23 -2.60 8.60
CA GLY A 153 -27.01 -1.36 7.85
C GLY A 153 -25.68 -0.65 8.11
N TYR A 154 -25.24 0.20 7.18
CA TYR A 154 -23.98 0.95 7.21
C TYR A 154 -24.15 2.38 7.74
N ALA A 155 -23.16 2.89 8.48
CA ALA A 155 -22.88 4.33 8.57
C ALA A 155 -21.70 4.66 7.65
N SER A 156 -21.78 5.76 6.91
CA SER A 156 -20.93 6.10 5.75
C SER A 156 -19.49 6.53 6.06
N ASP A 157 -19.11 6.66 7.34
CA ASP A 157 -18.03 7.58 7.73
C ASP A 157 -16.80 6.91 8.39
N CYS A 158 -16.44 5.69 7.98
CA CYS A 158 -15.18 5.06 8.40
C CYS A 158 -14.10 5.21 7.31
N LYS A 159 -13.01 5.94 7.59
CA LYS A 159 -11.81 6.05 6.73
C LYS A 159 -10.53 5.85 7.55
N PHE A 160 -9.73 4.85 7.20
CA PHE A 160 -8.35 4.67 7.68
C PHE A 160 -7.36 5.01 6.56
N GLY A 161 -6.37 5.85 6.84
CA GLY A 161 -5.37 6.33 5.86
C GLY A 161 -5.63 7.74 5.31
N GLN A 162 -5.94 8.69 6.19
CA GLN A 162 -6.17 10.08 5.78
C GLN A 162 -4.84 10.80 5.52
N ARG A 163 -4.76 11.58 4.44
CA ARG A 163 -3.63 12.49 4.21
C ARG A 163 -3.57 13.50 5.36
N GLU A 164 -2.39 13.59 5.92
CA GLU A 164 -2.11 14.29 7.16
C GLU A 164 -2.25 15.83 7.03
N ASN A 165 -1.90 16.40 5.87
CA ASN A 165 -2.08 17.82 5.55
C ASN A 165 -3.15 18.03 4.44
N MET A 166 -4.41 17.68 4.73
CA MET A 166 -5.51 18.05 3.82
C MET A 166 -5.70 19.56 3.81
N GLY A 167 -6.01 20.12 2.63
CA GLY A 167 -6.48 21.50 2.57
C GLY A 167 -7.78 21.62 3.36
N VAL A 168 -7.74 22.37 4.46
CA VAL A 168 -8.91 22.72 5.26
C VAL A 168 -9.69 23.79 4.51
N THR A 169 -10.97 23.55 4.28
CA THR A 169 -11.88 24.54 3.71
C THR A 169 -12.65 25.20 4.85
N GLU A 170 -12.41 26.49 5.08
CA GLU A 170 -13.16 27.30 6.03
C GLU A 170 -14.10 28.26 5.30
N VAL A 171 -15.30 28.42 5.84
CA VAL A 171 -16.25 29.45 5.41
C VAL A 171 -16.11 30.63 6.32
N ILE A 172 -15.78 31.79 5.77
CA ILE A 172 -15.52 32.99 6.54
C ILE A 172 -16.49 34.08 6.11
N ASN A 173 -17.22 34.60 7.10
CA ASN A 173 -18.17 35.69 6.92
C ASN A 173 -17.64 37.02 7.48
N ASP A 174 -16.38 37.04 7.93
CA ASP A 174 -15.75 38.19 8.58
C ASP A 174 -14.43 38.54 7.89
N GLN A 175 -14.34 39.77 7.39
CA GLN A 175 -13.17 40.28 6.68
C GLN A 175 -11.92 40.36 7.58
N VAL A 176 -12.08 40.54 8.89
CA VAL A 176 -10.95 40.60 9.83
C VAL A 176 -10.30 39.23 9.97
N LYS A 177 -11.12 38.19 10.08
CA LYS A 177 -10.66 36.80 10.18
C LYS A 177 -10.01 36.31 8.87
N LEU A 178 -10.47 36.80 7.72
CA LEU A 178 -9.82 36.57 6.43
C LEU A 178 -8.40 37.16 6.39
N ILE A 179 -8.23 38.41 6.82
CA ILE A 179 -6.92 39.08 6.84
C ILE A 179 -5.97 38.38 7.81
N GLU A 180 -6.45 37.97 8.98
CA GLU A 180 -5.67 37.21 9.96
C GLU A 180 -5.12 35.91 9.34
N ILE A 181 -5.96 35.13 8.65
CA ILE A 181 -5.54 33.88 8.00
C ILE A 181 -4.56 34.12 6.84
N LEU A 182 -4.69 35.24 6.11
CA LEU A 182 -3.75 35.61 5.05
C LEU A 182 -2.37 36.03 5.58
N GLN A 183 -2.30 36.51 6.82
CA GLN A 183 -1.07 37.02 7.44
C GLN A 183 -0.34 35.95 8.28
N LEU A 184 -1.00 34.84 8.60
CA LEU A 184 -0.44 33.72 9.35
C LEU A 184 0.58 32.93 8.51
N SER A 185 1.85 32.94 8.92
CA SER A 185 2.95 32.26 8.20
C SER A 185 2.97 30.73 8.38
N ASP A 186 2.13 30.18 9.27
CA ASP A 186 1.99 28.73 9.50
C ASP A 186 1.06 28.03 8.50
N ARG A 187 0.35 28.81 7.67
CA ARG A 187 -0.68 28.30 6.76
C ARG A 187 -0.40 28.77 5.32
N ALA A 188 -0.28 27.82 4.41
CA ALA A 188 -0.26 28.07 2.98
C ALA A 188 -1.69 28.16 2.43
N LEU A 189 -2.06 29.34 1.98
CA LEU A 189 -3.32 29.58 1.27
C LEU A 189 -3.29 28.90 -0.10
N LYS A 190 -4.28 28.06 -0.38
CA LYS A 190 -4.41 27.35 -1.67
C LYS A 190 -5.42 28.03 -2.58
N ASN A 191 -6.54 28.50 -2.04
CA ASN A 191 -7.58 29.15 -2.84
C ASN A 191 -8.48 30.03 -1.97
N VAL A 192 -8.98 31.13 -2.54
CA VAL A 192 -10.02 31.98 -1.95
C VAL A 192 -11.10 32.19 -2.99
N LEU A 193 -12.31 31.75 -2.68
CA LEU A 193 -13.47 31.85 -3.55
C LEU A 193 -14.53 32.74 -2.87
N PRO A 194 -14.80 33.95 -3.37
CA PRO A 194 -15.92 34.75 -2.87
C PRO A 194 -17.24 34.10 -3.30
N VAL A 195 -18.13 33.85 -2.34
CA VAL A 195 -19.46 33.26 -2.57
C VAL A 195 -20.49 34.36 -2.78
N ASN A 196 -20.35 35.45 -2.03
CA ASN A 196 -21.15 36.67 -2.10
C ASN A 196 -20.32 37.84 -1.53
N GLN A 197 -20.94 39.00 -1.28
CA GLN A 197 -20.24 40.21 -0.80
C GLN A 197 -19.68 40.09 0.63
N GLU A 198 -20.12 39.10 1.41
CA GLU A 198 -19.78 38.96 2.83
C GLU A 198 -19.13 37.60 3.17
N THR A 199 -19.21 36.60 2.30
CA THR A 199 -18.78 35.21 2.55
C THR A 199 -17.70 34.75 1.57
N PHE A 200 -16.63 34.18 2.12
CA PHE A 200 -15.52 33.58 1.39
C PHE A 200 -15.35 32.10 1.75
N TYR A 201 -15.13 31.24 0.77
CA TYR A 201 -14.53 29.93 0.97
C TYR A 201 -13.03 30.06 0.86
N ILE A 202 -12.32 29.67 1.92
CA ILE A 202 -10.86 29.69 1.94
C ILE A 202 -10.38 28.27 2.07
N ASN A 203 -9.55 27.82 1.14
CA ASN A 203 -8.81 26.57 1.27
C ASN A 203 -7.37 26.88 1.65
N TRP A 204 -6.92 26.35 2.78
CA TRP A 204 -5.55 26.51 3.25
C TRP A 204 -5.03 25.18 3.80
N ALA A 205 -3.71 25.00 3.86
CA ALA A 205 -3.05 23.85 4.48
C ALA A 205 -1.89 24.34 5.33
N TYR A 206 -1.44 23.58 6.33
CA TYR A 206 -0.24 23.98 7.08
C TYR A 206 0.99 23.98 6.16
N THR A 207 1.94 24.87 6.40
CA THR A 207 3.25 24.77 5.75
C THR A 207 3.96 23.50 6.25
N ASP A 208 4.78 22.88 5.40
CA ASP A 208 5.45 21.60 5.73
C ASP A 208 6.27 21.70 7.04
N ASP A 209 6.81 22.88 7.35
CA ASP A 209 7.58 23.15 8.57
C ASP A 209 6.74 23.23 9.87
N ASN A 210 5.44 23.54 9.76
CA ASN A 210 4.53 23.70 10.90
C ASN A 210 3.54 22.54 11.06
N TYR A 211 3.60 21.57 10.16
CA TYR A 211 2.78 20.38 10.24
C TYR A 211 3.25 19.49 11.39
N LYS A 212 2.40 19.33 12.43
CA LYS A 212 2.62 18.34 13.50
C LYS A 212 1.95 17.02 13.11
N PRO A 213 2.71 15.93 12.88
CA PRO A 213 2.15 14.62 12.58
C PRO A 213 1.21 14.17 13.70
N SER A 214 0.14 13.48 13.35
CA SER A 214 -0.78 12.92 14.33
C SER A 214 -0.05 11.85 15.16
N SER A 215 -0.25 11.85 16.48
CA SER A 215 0.29 10.82 17.38
C SER A 215 -0.38 9.45 17.21
N VAL A 216 -1.40 9.36 16.36
CA VAL A 216 -2.27 8.18 16.19
C VAL A 216 -2.01 7.43 14.87
N THR A 217 -1.20 7.99 13.97
CA THR A 217 -0.91 7.41 12.64
C THR A 217 0.47 6.77 12.61
N ASN A 218 0.51 5.45 12.34
CA ASN A 218 1.76 4.72 12.15
C ASN A 218 1.91 4.33 10.67
N VAL A 219 2.79 5.02 9.97
CA VAL A 219 3.05 4.83 8.53
C VAL A 219 3.57 3.42 8.24
N SER A 220 4.36 2.83 9.15
CA SER A 220 4.89 1.47 8.98
C SER A 220 3.77 0.43 9.04
N ILE A 221 2.80 0.58 9.95
CA ILE A 221 1.62 -0.29 9.98
C ILE A 221 0.83 -0.16 8.67
N ALA A 222 0.60 1.06 8.18
CA ALA A 222 -0.11 1.27 6.92
C ALA A 222 0.62 0.66 5.71
N ALA A 223 1.95 0.77 5.68
CA ALA A 223 2.78 0.15 4.65
C ALA A 223 2.65 -1.38 4.68
N TYR A 224 2.74 -1.99 5.86
CA TYR A 224 2.55 -3.43 6.06
C TYR A 224 1.16 -3.90 5.63
N THR A 225 0.11 -3.21 6.06
CA THR A 225 -1.27 -3.53 5.65
C THR A 225 -1.40 -3.57 4.13
N THR A 226 -0.93 -2.51 3.46
CA THR A 226 -1.06 -2.41 2.00
C THR A 226 -0.19 -3.44 1.27
N ALA A 227 1.00 -3.73 1.80
CA ALA A 227 1.91 -4.75 1.27
C ALA A 227 1.33 -6.16 1.38
N LEU A 228 0.77 -6.51 2.54
CA LEU A 228 0.13 -7.81 2.76
C LEU A 228 -1.09 -7.99 1.86
N ASP A 229 -1.94 -6.98 1.73
CA ASP A 229 -3.10 -6.99 0.83
C ASP A 229 -2.66 -7.23 -0.63
N ARG A 230 -1.63 -6.51 -1.11
CA ARG A 230 -1.07 -6.70 -2.45
C ARG A 230 -0.51 -8.11 -2.65
N LEU A 231 0.24 -8.63 -1.68
CA LEU A 231 0.78 -9.99 -1.75
C LEU A 231 -0.32 -11.05 -1.79
N LYS A 232 -1.40 -10.84 -1.05
CA LYS A 232 -2.56 -11.73 -1.09
C LYS A 232 -3.22 -11.71 -2.46
N LEU A 233 -3.51 -10.54 -3.02
CA LEU A 233 -4.01 -10.40 -4.39
C LEU A 233 -3.08 -11.10 -5.38
N TYR A 234 -1.78 -10.83 -5.29
CA TYR A 234 -0.76 -11.42 -6.16
C TYR A 234 -0.77 -12.96 -6.11
N SER A 235 -1.04 -13.58 -4.95
CA SER A 235 -1.13 -15.03 -4.82
C SER A 235 -2.24 -15.67 -5.67
N TYR A 236 -3.31 -14.92 -5.95
CA TYR A 236 -4.37 -15.33 -6.88
C TYR A 236 -3.96 -15.09 -8.32
N LEU A 237 -3.40 -13.90 -8.60
CA LEU A 237 -2.96 -13.52 -9.95
C LEU A 237 -1.90 -14.48 -10.48
N GLU A 238 -0.98 -14.95 -9.64
CA GLU A 238 0.06 -15.93 -9.99
C GLU A 238 -0.54 -17.26 -10.49
N LYS A 239 -1.65 -17.71 -9.89
CA LYS A 239 -2.37 -18.93 -10.29
C LYS A 239 -3.27 -18.72 -11.51
N LEU A 240 -3.78 -17.50 -11.70
CA LEU A 240 -4.61 -17.13 -12.85
C LEU A 240 -3.74 -16.89 -14.11
N CYS A 241 -2.55 -16.32 -13.93
CA CYS A 241 -1.56 -16.02 -14.96
C CYS A 241 -2.20 -15.29 -16.17
N LYS A 242 -2.01 -15.79 -17.39
CA LYS A 242 -2.49 -15.20 -18.65
C LYS A 242 -4.01 -15.02 -18.77
N ARG A 243 -4.78 -15.50 -17.80
CA ARG A 243 -6.24 -15.32 -17.76
C ARG A 243 -6.66 -14.00 -17.15
N VAL A 244 -5.77 -13.34 -16.40
CA VAL A 244 -6.02 -12.03 -15.81
C VAL A 244 -6.11 -11.00 -16.93
N LEU A 245 -7.22 -10.26 -16.96
CA LEU A 245 -7.46 -9.15 -17.86
C LEU A 245 -7.19 -7.81 -17.18
N TYR A 246 -7.52 -7.72 -15.89
CA TYR A 246 -7.37 -6.50 -15.09
C TYR A 246 -7.27 -6.87 -13.61
N TYR A 247 -6.64 -6.02 -12.82
CA TYR A 247 -6.69 -6.08 -11.37
C TYR A 247 -6.51 -4.68 -10.77
N ASP A 248 -7.17 -4.45 -9.66
CA ASP A 248 -7.02 -3.26 -8.81
C ASP A 248 -6.97 -3.72 -7.35
N THR A 249 -6.36 -2.93 -6.47
CA THR A 249 -6.36 -3.00 -4.99
C THR A 249 -6.86 -4.32 -4.36
N ASP A 250 -8.15 -4.61 -4.47
CA ASP A 250 -8.83 -5.77 -3.94
C ASP A 250 -9.77 -6.47 -4.95
N SER A 251 -9.60 -6.28 -6.26
CA SER A 251 -10.38 -6.93 -7.32
C SER A 251 -9.50 -7.42 -8.48
N CYS A 252 -9.95 -8.47 -9.17
CA CYS A 252 -9.35 -9.00 -10.38
C CYS A 252 -10.41 -9.47 -11.36
N ILE A 253 -10.18 -9.18 -12.64
CA ILE A 253 -11.01 -9.62 -13.75
C ILE A 253 -10.24 -10.67 -14.51
N TYR A 254 -10.83 -11.84 -14.73
CA TYR A 254 -10.18 -12.91 -15.49
C TYR A 254 -11.15 -13.72 -16.32
N ILE A 255 -10.61 -14.35 -17.36
CA ILE A 255 -11.34 -15.25 -18.23
C ILE A 255 -11.51 -16.61 -17.54
N ASN A 256 -12.75 -17.05 -17.38
CA ASN A 256 -13.07 -18.39 -16.90
C ASN A 256 -13.61 -19.24 -18.05
N LYS A 257 -12.77 -20.15 -18.57
CA LYS A 257 -13.13 -21.05 -19.67
C LYS A 257 -13.98 -22.24 -19.24
N ASN A 258 -14.27 -22.38 -17.94
CA ASN A 258 -14.99 -23.52 -17.34
C ASN A 258 -14.38 -24.89 -17.65
N THR A 259 -13.07 -24.92 -17.91
CA THR A 259 -12.33 -26.16 -18.18
C THR A 259 -12.18 -27.00 -16.90
N PRO A 260 -12.46 -28.31 -16.92
CA PRO A 260 -12.24 -29.17 -15.75
C PRO A 260 -10.77 -29.14 -15.30
N GLY A 261 -10.53 -28.99 -13.99
CA GLY A 261 -9.18 -28.95 -13.40
C GLY A 261 -8.49 -27.58 -13.42
N GLU A 262 -9.08 -26.57 -14.04
CA GLU A 262 -8.52 -25.22 -14.06
C GLU A 262 -8.74 -24.50 -12.72
N TYR A 263 -7.72 -23.79 -12.22
CA TYR A 263 -7.84 -23.04 -10.97
C TYR A 263 -8.93 -21.97 -11.06
N LYS A 264 -9.84 -22.00 -10.10
CA LYS A 264 -10.86 -20.96 -9.87
C LYS A 264 -10.54 -20.31 -8.54
N VAL A 265 -10.57 -18.98 -8.50
CA VAL A 265 -10.44 -18.25 -7.24
C VAL A 265 -11.63 -18.66 -6.36
N PRO A 266 -11.38 -19.14 -5.12
CA PRO A 266 -12.44 -19.53 -4.22
C PRO A 266 -13.34 -18.33 -3.91
N THR A 267 -14.61 -18.44 -4.27
CA THR A 267 -15.64 -17.46 -3.91
C THR A 267 -16.44 -17.98 -2.73
N ARG A 268 -16.51 -17.19 -1.66
CA ARG A 268 -17.22 -17.54 -0.43
C ARG A 268 -17.75 -16.27 0.21
N CYS A 269 -18.66 -16.42 1.17
CA CYS A 269 -19.34 -15.30 1.82
C CYS A 269 -18.71 -14.88 3.16
N PHE A 270 -17.48 -15.32 3.47
CA PHE A 270 -16.82 -14.99 4.74
C PHE A 270 -15.79 -13.87 4.59
N LEU A 271 -15.35 -13.33 5.73
CA LEU A 271 -14.43 -12.19 5.76
C LEU A 271 -13.10 -12.53 5.08
N GLY A 272 -12.72 -11.72 4.09
CA GLY A 272 -11.50 -11.89 3.31
C GLY A 272 -11.60 -12.87 2.14
N ASP A 273 -12.76 -13.51 1.98
CA ASP A 273 -13.09 -14.22 0.77
C ASP A 273 -13.43 -13.26 -0.38
N ARG A 274 -13.24 -13.77 -1.59
CA ARG A 274 -13.48 -13.06 -2.83
C ARG A 274 -14.95 -13.27 -3.23
N THR A 275 -15.64 -12.22 -3.69
CA THR A 275 -17.07 -12.31 -4.06
C THR A 275 -17.22 -12.11 -5.56
N ASP A 276 -17.95 -12.99 -6.25
CA ASP A 276 -18.20 -12.83 -7.69
C ASP A 276 -19.21 -11.70 -7.90
N GLU A 277 -18.78 -10.58 -8.48
CA GLU A 277 -19.62 -9.40 -8.68
C GLU A 277 -20.46 -9.48 -9.97
N LEU A 278 -20.17 -10.43 -10.87
CA LEU A 278 -20.91 -10.63 -12.11
C LEU A 278 -21.52 -12.04 -12.15
N GLU A 279 -22.79 -12.14 -11.78
CA GLU A 279 -23.60 -13.31 -12.12
C GLU A 279 -23.84 -13.32 -13.64
N SER A 280 -23.24 -14.28 -14.36
CA SER A 280 -23.68 -14.82 -15.69
C SER A 280 -22.81 -14.68 -16.95
N CYS A 281 -21.54 -14.24 -16.89
CA CYS A 281 -20.69 -14.19 -18.10
C CYS A 281 -19.42 -15.05 -17.99
N GLY A 282 -18.82 -15.45 -19.13
CA GLY A 282 -17.53 -16.18 -19.19
C GLY A 282 -16.31 -15.39 -18.66
N ILE A 283 -16.57 -14.20 -18.10
CA ILE A 283 -15.64 -13.30 -17.44
C ILE A 283 -16.09 -13.20 -15.98
N LYS A 284 -15.17 -13.43 -15.04
CA LYS A 284 -15.44 -13.30 -13.60
C LYS A 284 -14.75 -12.05 -13.05
N VAL A 285 -15.41 -11.38 -12.11
CA VAL A 285 -14.91 -10.21 -11.38
C VAL A 285 -14.93 -10.57 -9.90
N ILE A 286 -13.77 -10.58 -9.25
CA ILE A 286 -13.63 -11.06 -7.86
C ILE A 286 -12.60 -10.31 -7.05
#